data_AF-D9XKU1-F1
#
_entry.id   AF-D9XKU1-F1
#
_cell.length_a   1.000
_cell.length_b   1.000
_cell.length_c   1.000
_cell.angle_alpha   90.00
_cell.angle_beta   90.00
_cell.angle_gamma   90.00
#
_symmetry.space_group_name_H-M   'P 1'
#
loop_
_entity.id
_entity.type
_entity.pdbx_description
1 polymer ?
#
loop_
_entity_poly.entity_id
_entity_poly.type
_entity_poly.pdbx_seq_one_letter_code
_entity_poly.pdbx_strand_id
1 'polypeptide(L)'
;MGLVADGSPRGRKAAAVVRAAARQEGVTVGTPGKDRPLLVTAGWAGATTAAEAVESGETRAQGVYLAPWLLTRPVLSPSAGQLIPLRFTPRTKEAMAYAEALSARLPGEYPTGSGYEAWQRARGESPAPRPRLFAASTAYVPGTMISADGEGAGGHHHGAAVADWLPSGMISPVSGPMREG
;
A
#
# COMPACT_ATOMS: atom_id res chain seq x y z
N MET A 1 -17.28 7.91 6.93
CA MET A 1 -15.97 7.89 6.25
C MET A 1 -15.99 8.82 5.05
N GLY A 2 -14.82 9.34 4.66
CA GLY A 2 -14.62 9.98 3.36
C GLY A 2 -14.32 8.94 2.29
N LEU A 3 -14.72 9.20 1.05
CA LEU A 3 -14.45 8.30 -0.09
C LEU A 3 -13.87 9.08 -1.27
N VAL A 4 -12.71 8.66 -1.75
CA VAL A 4 -12.11 9.11 -3.02
C VAL A 4 -12.29 8.02 -4.07
N ALA A 5 -12.86 8.40 -5.21
CA ALA A 5 -13.05 7.55 -6.38
C ALA A 5 -12.86 8.39 -7.64
N ASP A 6 -12.64 7.74 -8.77
CA ASP A 6 -12.51 8.39 -10.07
C ASP A 6 -13.57 7.93 -11.08
N GLY A 7 -13.53 8.52 -12.28
CA GLY A 7 -14.41 8.17 -13.40
C GLY A 7 -14.04 6.86 -14.10
N SER A 8 -13.10 6.06 -13.60
CA SER A 8 -12.78 4.78 -14.23
C SER A 8 -13.90 3.74 -13.96
N PRO A 9 -14.11 2.76 -14.86
CA PRO A 9 -15.06 1.68 -14.60
C PRO A 9 -14.78 0.92 -13.29
N ARG A 10 -13.51 0.68 -12.96
CA ARG A 10 -13.09 0.05 -11.70
C ARG A 10 -13.43 0.92 -10.50
N GLY A 11 -13.07 2.20 -10.56
CA GLY A 11 -13.32 3.16 -9.47
C GLY A 11 -14.80 3.33 -9.17
N ARG A 12 -15.65 3.47 -10.20
CA ARG A 12 -17.11 3.52 -10.01
C ARG A 12 -17.67 2.25 -9.36
N LYS A 13 -17.28 1.07 -9.86
CA LYS A 13 -17.75 -0.22 -9.32
C LYS A 13 -17.33 -0.39 -7.86
N ALA A 14 -16.08 -0.12 -7.54
CA ALA A 14 -15.58 -0.20 -6.16
C ALA A 14 -16.29 0.79 -5.24
N ALA A 15 -16.45 2.04 -5.67
CA ALA A 15 -17.15 3.06 -4.90
C ALA A 15 -18.63 2.70 -4.68
N ALA A 16 -19.29 2.01 -5.62
CA ALA A 16 -20.64 1.49 -5.44
C ALA A 16 -20.70 0.40 -4.36
N VAL A 17 -19.77 -0.56 -4.38
CA VAL A 17 -19.65 -1.61 -3.36
C VAL A 17 -19.42 -1.01 -1.97
N VAL A 18 -18.49 -0.06 -1.85
CA VAL A 18 -18.21 0.65 -0.59
C VAL A 18 -19.47 1.33 -0.06
N ARG A 19 -20.18 2.08 -0.91
CA ARG A 19 -21.41 2.77 -0.49
C ARG A 19 -22.51 1.79 -0.09
N ALA A 20 -22.60 0.63 -0.74
CA ALA A 20 -23.57 -0.40 -0.38
C ALA A 20 -23.26 -1.01 0.99
N ALA A 21 -22.03 -1.46 1.21
CA ALA A 21 -21.58 -1.99 2.51
C ALA A 21 -21.74 -0.95 3.63
N ALA A 22 -21.36 0.30 3.37
CA ALA A 22 -21.52 1.37 4.34
C ALA A 22 -22.97 1.59 4.75
N ARG A 23 -23.93 1.48 3.82
CA ARG A 23 -25.36 1.57 4.14
C ARG A 23 -25.83 0.40 5.00
N GLN A 24 -25.36 -0.82 4.73
CA GLN A 24 -25.69 -2.00 5.53
C GLN A 24 -25.18 -1.86 6.97
N GLU A 25 -24.00 -1.27 7.13
CA GLU A 25 -23.35 -1.05 8.44
C GLU A 25 -23.74 0.27 9.13
N GLY A 26 -24.69 1.05 8.57
CA GLY A 26 -25.09 2.35 9.13
C GLY A 26 -24.00 3.44 9.08
N VAL A 27 -22.97 3.27 8.25
CA VAL A 27 -21.85 4.21 8.10
C VAL A 27 -22.15 5.24 7.03
N THR A 28 -22.17 6.53 7.41
CA THR A 28 -22.29 7.63 6.44
C THR A 28 -21.03 7.76 5.58
N VAL A 29 -21.21 7.75 4.26
CA VAL A 29 -20.16 8.06 3.27
C VAL A 29 -20.30 9.51 2.84
N GLY A 30 -19.20 10.27 2.91
CA GLY A 30 -19.16 11.66 2.50
C GLY A 30 -17.90 12.00 1.71
N THR A 31 -17.66 13.30 1.56
CA THR A 31 -16.42 13.84 0.99
C THR A 31 -15.24 13.59 1.94
N PRO A 32 -14.00 13.59 1.42
CA PRO A 32 -12.79 13.59 2.26
C PRO A 32 -12.78 14.71 3.31
N GLY A 33 -12.11 14.46 4.44
CA GLY A 33 -11.94 15.42 5.55
C GLY A 33 -12.74 15.09 6.82
N LYS A 34 -12.78 16.07 7.74
CA LYS A 34 -13.50 16.05 9.03
C LYS A 34 -13.01 15.02 10.05
N ASP A 35 -11.72 14.71 10.08
CA ASP A 35 -11.14 13.79 11.06
C ASP A 35 -11.84 12.42 11.04
N ARG A 36 -12.11 11.87 9.84
CA ARG A 36 -12.71 10.54 9.64
C ARG A 36 -11.77 9.66 8.81
N PRO A 37 -11.93 8.32 8.82
CA PRO A 37 -11.20 7.45 7.89
C PRO A 37 -11.46 7.83 6.44
N LEU A 38 -10.41 7.82 5.62
CA LEU A 38 -10.46 8.08 4.19
C LEU A 38 -10.27 6.79 3.41
N LEU A 39 -11.26 6.39 2.61
CA LEU A 39 -11.15 5.22 1.74
C LEU A 39 -10.87 5.66 0.30
N VAL A 40 -9.87 5.06 -0.35
CA VAL A 40 -9.40 5.45 -1.69
C VAL A 40 -9.56 4.29 -2.66
N THR A 41 -10.43 4.49 -3.64
CA THR A 41 -10.77 3.51 -4.70
C THR A 41 -10.52 4.08 -6.11
N ALA A 42 -9.77 5.17 -6.21
CA ALA A 42 -9.36 5.75 -7.48
C ALA A 42 -8.23 4.95 -8.16
N GLY A 43 -7.82 5.39 -9.34
CA GLY A 43 -6.54 5.05 -9.97
C GLY A 43 -5.37 5.74 -9.28
N TRP A 44 -4.16 5.48 -9.77
CA TRP A 44 -2.91 5.91 -9.13
C TRP A 44 -2.83 7.43 -8.94
N ALA A 45 -3.09 8.21 -9.99
CA ALA A 45 -3.02 9.67 -9.90
C ALA A 45 -3.93 10.23 -8.80
N GLY A 46 -5.21 9.84 -8.78
CA GLY A 46 -6.15 10.30 -7.76
C GLY A 46 -5.82 9.78 -6.35
N ALA A 47 -5.21 8.59 -6.24
CA ALA A 47 -4.76 8.05 -4.96
C ALA A 47 -3.53 8.79 -4.42
N THR A 48 -2.56 9.12 -5.29
CA THR A 48 -1.39 9.93 -4.95
C THR A 48 -1.82 11.31 -4.49
N THR A 49 -2.66 12.01 -5.25
CA THR A 49 -3.20 13.33 -4.83
C THR A 49 -3.91 13.27 -3.48
N ALA A 50 -4.71 12.22 -3.22
CA ALA A 50 -5.38 12.06 -1.95
C ALA A 50 -4.40 11.81 -0.78
N ALA A 51 -3.34 11.04 -1.01
CA ALA A 51 -2.32 10.77 0.00
C ALA A 51 -1.48 12.03 0.30
N GLU A 52 -1.07 12.77 -0.74
CA GLU A 52 -0.35 14.05 -0.61
C GLU A 52 -1.19 15.10 0.13
N ALA A 53 -2.48 15.21 -0.17
CA ALA A 53 -3.38 16.13 0.54
C ALA A 53 -3.52 15.78 2.04
N VAL A 54 -3.40 14.51 2.41
CA VAL A 54 -3.41 14.10 3.82
C VAL A 54 -2.06 14.40 4.48
N GLU A 55 -0.95 14.09 3.82
CA GLU A 55 0.41 14.39 4.31
C GLU A 55 0.63 15.90 4.54
N SER A 56 0.14 16.74 3.61
CA SER A 56 0.24 18.20 3.72
C SER A 56 -0.70 18.81 4.77
N GLY A 57 -1.66 18.03 5.28
CA GLY A 57 -2.68 18.49 6.21
C GLY A 57 -3.88 19.20 5.58
N GLU A 58 -3.93 19.34 4.24
CA GLU A 58 -5.08 19.88 3.51
C GLU A 58 -6.35 19.05 3.77
N THR A 59 -6.20 17.73 3.84
CA THR A 59 -7.26 16.78 4.19
C THR A 59 -6.96 16.12 5.53
N ARG A 60 -7.75 16.44 6.57
CA ARG A 60 -7.65 15.74 7.87
C ARG A 60 -8.32 14.36 7.80
N ALA A 61 -7.55 13.29 8.03
CA ALA A 61 -8.03 11.91 7.98
C ALA A 61 -7.50 11.04 9.14
N GLN A 62 -8.33 10.12 9.63
CA GLN A 62 -7.95 9.10 10.64
C GLN A 62 -7.41 7.84 9.94
N GLY A 63 -6.38 8.01 9.11
CA GLY A 63 -5.80 6.97 8.27
C GLY A 63 -6.40 6.90 6.87
N VAL A 64 -5.59 6.40 5.94
CA VAL A 64 -5.89 6.32 4.50
C VAL A 64 -5.95 4.86 4.09
N TYR A 65 -7.16 4.35 3.87
CA TYR A 65 -7.42 2.97 3.48
C TYR A 65 -7.43 2.87 1.95
N LEU A 66 -6.40 2.24 1.40
CA LEU A 66 -6.20 2.07 -0.02
C LEU A 66 -6.89 0.81 -0.53
N ALA A 67 -7.39 0.85 -1.76
CA ALA A 67 -7.79 -0.36 -2.46
C ALA A 67 -6.58 -1.27 -2.77
N PRO A 68 -6.75 -2.61 -2.88
CA PRO A 68 -5.64 -3.55 -3.07
C PRO A 68 -4.73 -3.27 -4.28
N TRP A 69 -5.29 -2.73 -5.36
CA TRP A 69 -4.52 -2.41 -6.59
C TRP A 69 -3.64 -1.15 -6.45
N LEU A 70 -3.68 -0.47 -5.31
CA LEU A 70 -2.89 0.72 -5.02
C LEU A 70 -1.60 0.41 -4.26
N LEU A 71 -1.23 -0.87 -4.13
CA LEU A 71 0.10 -1.26 -3.68
C LEU A 71 1.11 -0.90 -4.79
N THR A 72 1.58 0.34 -4.76
CA THR A 72 2.58 0.89 -5.68
C THR A 72 3.36 2.01 -4.98
N ARG A 73 4.66 2.11 -5.24
CA ARG A 73 5.56 3.03 -4.54
C ARG A 73 5.08 4.49 -4.53
N PRO A 74 4.64 5.10 -5.65
CA PRO A 74 4.22 6.51 -5.65
C PRO A 74 3.00 6.79 -4.78
N VAL A 75 2.10 5.80 -4.62
CA VAL A 75 0.95 5.96 -3.74
C VAL A 75 1.39 5.82 -2.28
N LEU A 76 2.36 4.94 -1.98
CA LEU A 76 2.81 4.65 -0.61
C LEU A 76 3.89 5.59 -0.05
N SER A 77 4.41 6.50 -0.88
CA SER A 77 5.52 7.38 -0.50
C SER A 77 5.10 8.53 0.44
N PRO A 78 3.91 9.14 0.30
CA PRO A 78 3.42 10.12 1.27
C PRO A 78 3.15 9.51 2.65
N SER A 79 3.57 10.19 3.71
CA SER A 79 3.43 9.77 5.11
C SER A 79 2.01 10.01 5.65
N ALA A 80 1.02 9.36 5.04
CA ALA A 80 -0.40 9.64 5.26
C ALA A 80 -1.15 8.61 6.15
N GLY A 81 -0.43 7.77 6.90
CA GLY A 81 -1.03 6.72 7.74
C GLY A 81 -1.79 5.68 6.91
N GLN A 82 -1.11 5.13 5.91
CA GLN A 82 -1.74 4.34 4.86
C GLN A 82 -1.91 2.88 5.26
N LEU A 83 -3.07 2.34 4.92
CA LEU A 83 -3.50 0.98 5.21
C LEU A 83 -3.95 0.31 3.92
N ILE A 84 -3.53 -0.92 3.66
CA ILE A 84 -3.85 -1.64 2.43
C ILE A 84 -4.24 -3.10 2.72
N PRO A 85 -5.40 -3.57 2.23
CA PRO A 85 -5.77 -4.97 2.34
C PRO A 85 -5.08 -5.78 1.24
N LEU A 86 -4.29 -6.78 1.64
CA LEU A 86 -3.56 -7.67 0.73
C LEU A 86 -3.90 -9.14 1.00
N ARG A 87 -3.95 -9.92 -0.09
CA ARG A 87 -4.11 -11.39 -0.06
C ARG A 87 -2.78 -12.14 -0.09
N PHE A 88 -1.70 -11.42 0.17
CA PHE A 88 -0.34 -11.95 0.27
C PHE A 88 0.45 -11.08 1.24
N THR A 89 1.61 -11.58 1.66
CA THR A 89 2.52 -10.83 2.52
C THR A 89 3.73 -10.43 1.68
N PRO A 90 4.01 -9.12 1.49
CA PRO A 90 5.09 -8.66 0.59
C PRO A 90 6.48 -9.25 0.87
N ARG A 91 6.77 -9.61 2.13
CA ARG A 91 8.06 -10.14 2.57
C ARG A 91 8.16 -11.68 2.55
N THR A 92 7.15 -12.41 2.05
CA THR A 92 7.30 -13.87 1.89
C THR A 92 8.20 -14.20 0.71
N LYS A 93 8.74 -15.42 0.69
CA LYS A 93 9.61 -15.90 -0.38
C LYS A 93 8.96 -15.78 -1.76
N GLU A 94 7.67 -16.08 -1.85
CA GLU A 94 6.90 -16.05 -3.11
C GLU A 94 6.74 -14.61 -3.61
N ALA A 95 6.41 -13.68 -2.72
CA ALA A 95 6.26 -12.28 -3.06
C ALA A 95 7.61 -11.62 -3.41
N MET A 96 8.70 -12.03 -2.76
CA MET A 96 10.04 -11.52 -3.08
C MET A 96 10.57 -12.07 -4.40
N ALA A 97 10.26 -13.33 -4.73
CA ALA A 97 10.61 -13.90 -6.04
C ALA A 97 9.99 -13.09 -7.21
N TYR A 98 8.85 -12.44 -6.99
CA TYR A 98 8.25 -11.53 -7.97
C TYR A 98 9.11 -10.30 -8.18
N ALA A 99 9.47 -9.65 -7.08
CA ALA A 99 10.24 -8.43 -7.08
C ALA A 99 11.61 -8.68 -7.74
N GLU A 100 12.25 -9.80 -7.42
CA GLU A 100 13.51 -10.24 -8.05
C GLU A 100 13.34 -10.50 -9.55
N ALA A 101 12.31 -11.26 -9.93
CA ALA A 101 12.02 -11.57 -11.33
C ALA A 101 11.68 -10.32 -12.16
N LEU A 102 11.06 -9.31 -11.54
CA LEU A 102 10.80 -8.01 -12.13
C LEU A 102 12.09 -7.21 -12.29
N SER A 103 12.87 -7.06 -11.21
CA SER A 103 14.13 -6.29 -11.21
C SER A 103 15.14 -6.83 -12.22
N ALA A 104 15.21 -8.17 -12.38
CA ALA A 104 16.07 -8.80 -13.38
C ALA A 104 15.65 -8.52 -14.84
N ARG A 105 14.36 -8.28 -15.10
CA ARG A 105 13.82 -8.04 -16.45
C ARG A 105 13.69 -6.56 -16.78
N LEU A 106 13.35 -5.75 -15.78
CA LEU A 106 13.07 -4.33 -15.88
C LEU A 106 13.79 -3.61 -14.72
N PRO A 107 15.11 -3.38 -14.85
CA PRO A 107 15.88 -2.70 -13.82
C PRO A 107 15.31 -1.31 -13.52
N GLY A 108 15.13 -0.99 -12.24
CA GLY A 108 14.58 0.29 -11.78
C GLY A 108 13.06 0.33 -11.62
N GLU A 109 12.34 -0.68 -12.11
CA GLU A 109 10.90 -0.82 -11.86
C GLU A 109 10.62 -1.39 -10.47
N TYR A 110 9.51 -0.93 -9.87
CA TYR A 110 9.07 -1.38 -8.54
C TYR A 110 7.92 -2.39 -8.66
N PRO A 111 7.86 -3.41 -7.80
CA PRO A 111 6.77 -4.36 -7.80
C PRO A 111 5.45 -3.66 -7.43
N THR A 112 4.37 -4.08 -8.07
CA THR A 112 3.01 -3.61 -7.76
C THR A 112 2.13 -4.77 -7.34
N GLY A 113 1.13 -4.51 -6.50
CA GLY A 113 0.18 -5.54 -6.07
C GLY A 113 -0.57 -6.16 -7.23
N SER A 114 -1.03 -5.34 -8.18
CA SER A 114 -1.68 -5.84 -9.40
C SER A 114 -0.75 -6.66 -10.28
N GLY A 115 0.54 -6.30 -10.34
CA GLY A 115 1.55 -7.05 -11.08
C GLY A 115 1.81 -8.42 -10.46
N TYR A 116 1.90 -8.50 -9.13
CA TYR A 116 2.06 -9.76 -8.43
C TYR A 116 0.85 -10.67 -8.53
N GLU A 117 -0.36 -10.13 -8.46
CA GLU A 117 -1.57 -10.91 -8.72
C GLU A 117 -1.61 -11.45 -10.15
N ALA A 118 -1.19 -10.66 -11.14
CA ALA A 118 -1.09 -11.12 -12.52
C ALA A 118 -0.04 -12.22 -12.68
N TRP A 119 1.10 -12.09 -11.98
CA TRP A 119 2.16 -13.10 -12.00
C TRP A 119 1.72 -14.43 -11.39
N GLN A 120 1.02 -14.40 -10.25
CA GLN A 120 0.41 -15.59 -9.64
C GLN A 120 -0.55 -16.28 -10.62
N ARG A 121 -1.48 -15.52 -11.24
CA ARG A 121 -2.43 -16.07 -12.21
C ARG A 121 -1.74 -16.75 -13.39
N ALA A 122 -0.68 -16.14 -13.92
CA ALA A 122 0.11 -16.71 -15.02
C ALA A 122 0.81 -18.03 -14.65
N ARG A 123 0.99 -18.29 -13.35
CA ARG A 123 1.61 -19.50 -12.79
C ARG A 123 0.60 -20.51 -12.26
N GLY A 124 -0.70 -20.26 -12.43
CA GLY A 124 -1.76 -21.10 -11.86
C GLY A 124 -1.87 -21.01 -10.33
N GLU A 125 -1.23 -20.01 -9.72
CA GLU A 125 -1.27 -19.78 -8.29
C GLU A 125 -2.51 -18.97 -7.92
N SER A 126 -3.09 -19.27 -6.75
CA SER A 126 -4.25 -18.56 -6.22
C SER A 126 -3.85 -17.68 -5.05
N PRO A 127 -4.28 -16.40 -5.00
CA PRO A 127 -4.10 -15.56 -3.83
C PRO A 127 -4.73 -16.19 -2.59
N ALA A 128 -4.24 -15.82 -1.39
CA ALA A 128 -4.87 -16.27 -0.16
C ALA A 128 -6.36 -15.87 -0.13
N PRO A 129 -7.26 -16.73 0.39
CA PRO A 129 -8.70 -16.49 0.30
C PRO A 129 -9.11 -15.20 1.02
N ARG A 130 -8.49 -14.92 2.16
CA ARG A 130 -8.84 -13.78 3.03
C ARG A 130 -7.74 -12.73 3.03
N PRO A 131 -8.08 -11.45 2.81
CA PRO A 131 -7.11 -10.38 2.93
C PRO A 131 -6.70 -10.16 4.39
N ARG A 132 -5.52 -9.59 4.61
CA ARG A 132 -5.08 -8.98 5.86
C ARG A 132 -4.84 -7.50 5.61
N LEU A 133 -5.09 -6.66 6.60
CA LEU A 133 -4.72 -5.25 6.56
C LEU A 133 -3.24 -5.09 6.90
N PHE A 134 -2.53 -4.33 6.08
CA PHE A 134 -1.14 -3.93 6.27
C PHE A 134 -1.04 -2.41 6.41
N ALA A 135 -0.16 -1.92 7.27
CA ALA A 135 0.22 -0.51 7.34
C ALA A 135 1.50 -0.28 6.53
N ALA A 136 1.53 0.81 5.77
CA ALA A 136 2.72 1.30 5.11
C ALA A 136 3.33 2.47 5.90
N SER A 137 4.65 2.49 6.01
CA SER A 137 5.39 3.55 6.69
C SER A 137 6.67 3.87 5.94
N THR A 138 6.91 5.15 5.69
CA THR A 138 8.09 5.70 4.97
C THR A 138 9.18 6.19 5.91
N ALA A 139 8.88 6.32 7.20
CA ALA A 139 9.88 6.54 8.24
C ALA A 139 10.55 5.21 8.60
N TYR A 140 11.38 4.68 7.70
CA TYR A 140 12.36 3.66 8.06
C TYR A 140 13.74 4.29 8.04
N VAL A 141 14.32 4.49 9.22
CA VAL A 141 15.74 4.79 9.38
C VAL A 141 16.43 3.44 9.64
N PRO A 142 17.17 2.86 8.68
CA PRO A 142 18.12 1.80 9.00
C PRO A 142 19.05 2.35 10.07
N GLY A 143 19.20 1.63 11.18
CA GLY A 143 19.70 2.16 12.44
C GLY A 143 20.90 3.13 12.31
N THR A 144 20.73 4.34 12.84
CA THR A 144 21.84 5.06 13.46
C THR A 144 22.20 4.33 14.75
N MET A 145 22.91 3.22 14.63
CA MET A 145 23.76 2.77 15.73
C MET A 145 24.96 3.72 15.75
N ILE A 146 24.86 4.79 16.53
CA ILE A 146 26.06 5.41 17.08
C ILE A 146 26.54 4.40 18.12
N SER A 147 27.43 3.50 17.72
CA SER A 147 28.26 2.78 18.67
C SER A 147 28.99 3.82 19.51
N ALA A 148 28.85 3.73 20.84
CA ALA A 148 29.55 4.59 21.80
C ALA A 148 31.08 4.38 21.77
N ASP A 149 31.51 3.35 21.06
CA ASP A 149 32.85 2.95 20.69
C ASP A 149 33.02 3.18 19.17
N GLY A 150 33.69 4.28 18.83
CA GLY A 150 33.82 4.80 17.47
C GLY A 150 34.57 3.90 16.49
N GLU A 151 33.90 2.91 15.92
CA GLU A 151 34.27 2.28 14.66
C GLU A 151 33.12 2.41 13.66
N GLY A 152 33.26 3.40 12.77
CA GLY A 152 32.32 3.62 11.67
C GLY A 152 32.38 2.46 10.68
N ALA A 153 31.43 1.53 10.78
CA ALA A 153 31.14 0.60 9.69
C ALA A 153 30.31 1.34 8.62
N GLY A 154 30.99 2.16 7.81
CA GLY A 154 30.45 2.78 6.61
C GLY A 154 30.13 1.72 5.54
N GLY A 155 28.96 1.11 5.63
CA GLY A 155 28.40 0.27 4.57
C GLY A 155 27.70 1.12 3.51
N HIS A 156 28.47 1.80 2.65
CA HIS A 156 27.91 2.39 1.43
C HIS A 156 27.53 1.27 0.46
N HIS A 157 26.29 0.79 0.50
CA HIS A 157 25.73 -0.08 -0.53
C HIS A 157 25.31 0.75 -1.74
N HIS A 158 26.29 1.20 -2.52
CA HIS A 158 26.07 1.59 -3.92
C HIS A 158 26.17 0.34 -4.80
N GLY A 159 25.05 -0.30 -5.12
CA GLY A 159 25.06 -1.41 -6.09
C GLY A 159 23.83 -2.30 -6.00
N ALA A 160 22.99 -2.23 -7.05
CA ALA A 160 21.69 -2.88 -7.23
C ALA A 160 20.59 -2.38 -6.27
N ALA A 161 19.52 -1.82 -6.83
CA ALA A 161 18.27 -1.68 -6.10
C ALA A 161 17.83 -3.07 -5.65
N VAL A 162 18.01 -3.38 -4.35
CA VAL A 162 17.46 -4.59 -3.76
C VAL A 162 15.97 -4.57 -4.09
N ALA A 163 15.49 -5.64 -4.70
CA ALA A 163 14.10 -5.73 -5.12
C ALA A 163 13.20 -5.57 -3.88
N ASP A 164 12.51 -4.43 -3.76
CA ASP A 164 11.71 -4.11 -2.58
C ASP A 164 10.39 -3.46 -3.00
N TRP A 165 9.34 -3.79 -2.25
CA TRP A 165 7.99 -3.28 -2.40
C TRP A 165 7.86 -1.82 -1.98
N LEU A 166 8.67 -1.41 -1.00
CA LEU A 166 8.74 -0.03 -0.55
C LEU A 166 10.15 0.27 -0.06
N PRO A 167 11.06 0.71 -0.95
CA PRO A 167 12.40 1.11 -0.55
C PRO A 167 12.35 2.21 0.50
N SER A 168 13.21 2.12 1.52
CA SER A 168 13.24 3.05 2.65
C SER A 168 11.93 3.11 3.46
N GLY A 169 11.08 2.09 3.33
CA GLY A 169 9.86 1.97 4.09
C GLY A 169 9.57 0.53 4.52
N MET A 170 8.43 0.36 5.17
CA MET A 170 7.98 -0.91 5.70
C MET A 170 6.50 -1.11 5.39
N ILE A 171 6.14 -2.36 5.07
CA ILE A 171 4.76 -2.79 4.92
C ILE A 171 4.54 -3.94 5.90
N SER A 172 3.80 -3.68 6.98
CA SER A 172 3.66 -4.61 8.11
C SER A 172 2.20 -4.98 8.35
N PRO A 173 1.90 -6.26 8.66
CA PRO A 173 0.55 -6.67 8.97
C PRO A 173 0.09 -6.02 10.28
N VAL A 174 -1.12 -5.43 10.27
CA VAL A 174 -1.74 -4.82 11.46
C VAL A 174 -3.03 -5.53 11.87
N SER A 175 -3.36 -6.63 11.19
CA SER A 175 -4.52 -7.46 11.50
C SER A 175 -4.27 -8.92 11.14
N GLY A 176 -5.08 -9.82 11.71
CA GLY A 176 -5.24 -11.18 11.20
C GLY A 176 -6.05 -11.22 9.90
N PRO A 177 -6.28 -12.41 9.32
CA PRO A 177 -7.17 -12.57 8.17
C PRO A 177 -8.57 -12.00 8.44
N MET A 178 -9.04 -11.11 7.58
CA MET A 178 -10.34 -10.46 7.70
C MET A 178 -11.47 -11.48 7.44
N ARG A 179 -12.58 -11.33 8.16
CA ARG A 179 -13.80 -12.13 7.93
C ARG A 179 -14.50 -11.64 6.67
N GLU A 180 -15.24 -12.52 6.02
CA GLU A 180 -16.22 -12.10 5.01
C GLU A 180 -17.38 -11.40 5.74
N GLY A 181 -17.81 -10.27 5.19
CA GLY A 181 -19.02 -9.55 5.60
C GLY A 181 -20.21 -9.96 4.77
#